data_AF-A0A9W5YW09-F1
#
_entry.id   AF-A0A9W5YW09-F1
#
_cell.length_a   1.000
_cell.length_b   1.000
_cell.length_c   1.000
_cell.angle_alpha   90.00
_cell.angle_beta   90.00
_cell.angle_gamma   90.00
#
_symmetry.space_group_name_H-M   'P 1'
#
loop_
_entity.id
_entity.type
_entity.pdbx_description
1 polymer ?
#
loop_
_entity_poly.entity_id
_entity_poly.type
_entity_poly.pdbx_seq_one_letter_code
_entity_poly.pdbx_strand_id
1 'polypeptide(L)'
;MGDDRGFAPDGRDICRYRCAAQAYRALQAQGICDRGIVPRFHGVLENLNPHNFGSILEAFKSDERYPCAILIEYLHDATSFASKGVTLDMAQQAIQGLEAIRSGGVIHNDPKLDNVVVTSGVASRVVWLDFDVAIMFEGITRGKLDFMEEATFEISLFQDYCAKYGNIQDPDLWTSINDAQSTWLSAHSTCGTNTRNPNLIST
;
A
#
# COMPACT_ATOMS: atom_id res chain seq x y z
N MET A 1 23.55 10.03 -6.99
CA MET A 1 22.92 9.47 -5.77
C MET A 1 23.76 9.87 -4.56
N GLY A 2 23.59 11.07 -4.01
CA GLY A 2 24.46 11.61 -2.94
C GLY A 2 23.74 11.99 -1.63
N ASP A 3 22.44 11.77 -1.57
CA ASP A 3 21.58 12.07 -0.41
C ASP A 3 20.36 11.15 -0.52
N ASP A 4 20.68 9.87 -0.61
CA ASP A 4 19.72 8.86 -0.28
C ASP A 4 19.48 8.99 1.22
N ARG A 5 18.26 9.40 1.61
CA ARG A 5 17.87 9.45 3.02
C ARG A 5 18.08 8.08 3.70
N GLY A 6 18.10 7.00 2.93
CA GLY A 6 18.47 5.67 3.38
C GLY A 6 17.35 5.04 4.19
N PHE A 7 17.73 4.42 5.31
CA PHE A 7 16.81 3.68 6.16
C PHE A 7 16.75 4.27 7.56
N ALA A 8 15.57 4.26 8.16
CA ALA A 8 15.38 4.51 9.58
C ALA A 8 16.07 3.42 10.42
N PRO A 9 16.37 3.68 11.71
CA PRO A 9 17.04 2.71 12.59
C PRO A 9 16.31 1.37 12.80
N ASP A 10 15.02 1.31 12.46
CA ASP A 10 14.19 0.10 12.48
C ASP A 10 14.20 -0.67 11.14
N GLY A 11 14.78 -0.09 10.08
CA GLY A 11 14.88 -0.68 8.76
C GLY A 11 13.88 -0.13 7.72
N ARG A 12 12.96 0.76 8.11
CA ARG A 12 12.04 1.40 7.14
C ARG A 12 12.82 2.25 6.16
N ASP A 13 12.41 2.20 4.89
CA ASP A 13 12.93 3.11 3.89
C ASP A 13 12.33 4.50 4.11
N ILE A 14 13.16 5.54 4.16
CA ILE A 14 12.71 6.92 4.40
C ILE A 14 12.66 7.77 3.11
N CYS A 15 12.97 7.16 1.96
CA CYS A 15 12.77 7.78 0.66
C CYS A 15 11.33 7.52 0.17
N ARG A 16 10.45 8.49 0.35
CA ARG A 16 9.02 8.40 -0.03
C ARG A 16 8.76 7.95 -1.46
N TYR A 17 9.51 8.51 -2.41
CA TYR A 17 9.44 8.10 -3.82
C TYR A 17 9.79 6.62 -3.99
N ARG A 18 10.84 6.14 -3.32
CA ARG A 18 11.29 4.75 -3.42
C ARG A 18 10.30 3.80 -2.77
N CYS A 19 9.73 4.15 -1.62
CA CYS A 19 8.65 3.37 -0.98
C CYS A 19 7.48 3.18 -1.94
N ALA A 20 6.92 4.28 -2.45
CA ALA A 20 5.76 4.22 -3.35
C ALA A 20 6.09 3.48 -4.66
N ALA A 21 7.24 3.76 -5.28
CA ALA A 21 7.62 3.12 -6.54
C ALA A 21 7.90 1.62 -6.37
N GLN A 22 8.49 1.19 -5.26
CA GLN A 22 8.70 -0.24 -4.98
C GLN A 22 7.38 -0.95 -4.66
N ALA A 23 6.50 -0.32 -3.89
CA ALA A 23 5.18 -0.85 -3.59
C ALA A 23 4.38 -1.09 -4.89
N TYR A 24 4.21 -0.08 -5.74
CA TYR A 24 3.47 -0.24 -7.00
C TYR A 24 4.09 -1.30 -7.93
N ARG A 25 5.43 -1.42 -7.98
CA ARG A 25 6.09 -2.49 -8.74
C ARG A 25 5.78 -3.88 -8.20
N ALA A 26 5.86 -4.08 -6.88
CA ALA A 26 5.55 -5.36 -6.26
C ALA A 26 4.07 -5.73 -6.44
N LEU A 27 3.17 -4.78 -6.22
CA LEU A 27 1.73 -4.97 -6.38
C LEU A 27 1.35 -5.28 -7.83
N GLN A 28 2.00 -4.63 -8.81
CA GLN A 28 1.81 -4.97 -10.22
C GLN A 28 2.33 -6.37 -10.55
N ALA A 29 3.52 -6.74 -10.06
CA ALA A 29 4.10 -8.06 -10.31
C ALA A 29 3.22 -9.21 -9.76
N GLN A 30 2.43 -8.95 -8.73
CA GLN A 30 1.51 -9.89 -8.11
C GLN A 30 0.06 -9.79 -8.64
N GLY A 31 -0.18 -8.96 -9.67
CA GLY A 31 -1.51 -8.79 -10.27
C GLY A 31 -2.53 -8.06 -9.38
N ILE A 32 -2.08 -7.43 -8.28
CA ILE A 32 -2.97 -6.72 -7.34
C ILE A 32 -3.53 -5.44 -7.99
N CYS A 33 -2.72 -4.77 -8.82
CA CYS A 33 -3.16 -3.64 -9.64
C CYS A 33 -4.31 -4.02 -10.59
N ASP A 34 -4.25 -5.20 -11.21
CA ASP A 34 -5.26 -5.65 -12.18
C ASP A 34 -6.59 -6.04 -11.53
N ARG A 35 -6.55 -6.39 -10.23
CA ARG A 35 -7.74 -6.62 -9.40
C ARG A 35 -8.48 -5.34 -9.03
N GLY A 36 -7.92 -4.16 -9.32
CA GLY A 36 -8.52 -2.86 -9.01
C GLY A 36 -8.50 -2.48 -7.53
N ILE A 37 -7.68 -3.16 -6.72
CA ILE A 37 -7.51 -2.89 -5.28
C ILE A 37 -6.64 -1.64 -5.06
N VAL A 38 -5.69 -1.43 -5.97
CA VAL A 38 -4.85 -0.24 -6.09
C VAL A 38 -4.90 0.25 -7.54
N PRO A 39 -4.54 1.50 -7.83
CA PRO A 39 -4.48 2.00 -9.20
C PRO A 39 -3.57 1.14 -10.07
N ARG A 40 -3.91 0.99 -11.36
CA ARG A 40 -2.94 0.43 -12.32
C ARG A 40 -1.66 1.27 -12.35
N PHE A 41 -0.52 0.60 -12.26
CA PHE A 41 0.79 1.23 -12.31
C PHE A 41 1.28 1.29 -13.77
N HIS A 42 1.66 2.47 -14.23
CA HIS A 42 2.12 2.70 -15.61
C HIS A 42 3.63 2.89 -15.71
N GLY A 43 4.31 3.21 -14.60
CA GLY A 43 5.76 3.35 -14.56
C GLY A 43 6.22 4.51 -13.70
N VAL A 44 7.53 4.76 -13.72
CA VAL A 44 8.15 5.92 -13.07
C VAL A 44 8.84 6.81 -14.10
N LEU A 45 8.95 8.09 -13.76
CA LEU A 45 9.75 9.07 -14.48
C LEU A 45 10.72 9.71 -13.48
N GLU A 46 12.01 9.74 -13.82
CA GLU A 46 13.05 10.25 -12.93
C GLU A 46 13.78 11.42 -13.57
N ASN A 47 14.31 12.32 -12.74
CA ASN A 47 15.09 13.48 -13.17
C ASN A 47 14.35 14.38 -14.18
N LEU A 48 13.06 14.62 -13.93
CA LEU A 48 12.23 15.47 -14.77
C LEU A 48 12.71 16.92 -14.70
N ASN A 49 13.36 17.42 -15.75
CA ASN A 49 13.75 18.84 -15.79
C ASN A 49 12.49 19.72 -15.83
N PRO A 50 12.18 20.51 -14.77
CA PRO A 50 10.95 21.28 -14.69
C PRO A 50 10.76 22.30 -15.82
N HIS A 51 11.87 22.76 -16.41
CA HIS A 51 11.86 23.70 -17.53
C HIS A 51 11.27 23.11 -18.82
N ASN A 52 11.20 21.79 -18.93
CA ASN A 52 10.63 21.09 -20.09
C ASN A 52 9.10 20.93 -19.99
N PHE A 53 8.48 21.26 -18.86
CA PHE A 53 7.05 20.99 -18.58
C PHE A 53 6.20 22.26 -18.43
N GLY A 54 6.65 23.37 -19.02
CA GLY A 54 5.91 24.65 -18.99
C GLY A 54 5.62 25.08 -17.55
N SER A 55 4.36 25.42 -17.27
CA SER A 55 3.91 25.82 -15.93
C SER A 55 3.49 24.64 -15.04
N ILE A 56 3.42 23.40 -15.55
CA ILE A 56 2.93 22.25 -14.78
C ILE A 56 3.86 21.93 -13.62
N LEU A 57 5.17 22.04 -13.84
CA LEU A 57 6.20 21.81 -12.83
C LEU A 57 6.86 23.11 -12.35
N GLU A 58 6.17 24.25 -12.47
CA GLU A 58 6.72 25.57 -12.11
C GLU A 58 7.26 25.58 -10.68
N ALA A 59 6.53 24.98 -9.74
CA ALA A 59 6.89 24.92 -8.33
C ALA A 59 8.23 24.23 -8.06
N PHE A 60 8.70 23.37 -8.97
CA PHE A 60 9.93 22.59 -8.82
C PHE A 60 11.14 23.25 -9.49
N LYS A 61 10.99 24.37 -10.20
CA LYS A 61 12.11 24.98 -10.96
C LYS A 61 13.27 25.46 -10.09
N SER A 62 12.98 25.82 -8.84
CA SER A 62 13.96 26.28 -7.86
C SER A 62 14.51 25.17 -6.97
N ASP A 63 14.04 23.93 -7.15
CA ASP A 63 14.51 22.81 -6.34
C ASP A 63 15.94 22.45 -6.72
N GLU A 64 16.73 22.11 -5.71
CA GLU A 64 18.11 21.66 -5.90
C GLU A 64 18.19 20.40 -6.78
N ARG A 65 17.13 19.59 -6.78
CA ARG A 65 17.04 18.34 -7.54
C ARG A 65 15.79 18.31 -8.40
N TYR A 66 15.92 17.66 -9.56
CA TYR A 66 14.79 17.42 -10.42
C TYR A 66 13.80 16.43 -9.80
N PRO A 67 12.49 16.69 -9.92
CA PRO A 67 11.47 15.81 -9.38
C PRO A 67 11.47 14.44 -10.07
N CYS A 68 10.98 13.46 -9.33
CA CYS A 68 10.57 12.15 -9.85
C CYS A 68 9.04 12.06 -9.79
N ALA A 69 8.45 11.25 -10.66
CA ALA A 69 7.02 11.00 -10.72
C ALA A 69 6.73 9.50 -10.82
N ILE A 70 5.58 9.10 -10.27
CA ILE A 70 5.00 7.77 -10.42
C ILE A 70 3.73 7.97 -11.24
N LEU A 71 3.60 7.25 -12.35
CA LEU A 71 2.43 7.31 -13.21
C LEU A 71 1.48 6.16 -12.85
N ILE A 72 0.25 6.52 -12.49
CA ILE A 72 -0.80 5.59 -12.07
C ILE A 72 -2.12 5.89 -12.78
N GLU A 73 -3.05 4.94 -12.69
CA GLU A 73 -4.39 5.05 -13.24
C GLU A 73 -5.12 6.30 -12.72
N TYR A 74 -5.73 7.04 -13.65
CA TYR A 74 -6.68 8.07 -13.30
C TYR A 74 -8.03 7.43 -12.92
N LEU A 75 -8.44 7.63 -11.66
CA LEU A 75 -9.70 7.09 -11.13
C LEU A 75 -10.83 8.11 -11.37
N HIS A 76 -11.62 7.87 -12.43
CA HIS A 76 -12.78 8.70 -12.75
C HIS A 76 -13.82 8.63 -11.63
N ASP A 77 -14.44 9.77 -11.31
CA ASP A 77 -15.44 9.93 -10.25
C ASP A 77 -15.04 9.32 -8.88
N ALA A 78 -13.73 9.32 -8.58
CA ALA A 78 -13.22 8.91 -7.28
C ALA A 78 -13.61 9.93 -6.21
N THR A 79 -14.23 9.44 -5.14
CA THR A 79 -14.56 10.23 -3.94
C THR A 79 -13.83 9.65 -2.75
N SER A 80 -13.34 10.50 -1.84
CA SER A 80 -12.72 10.05 -0.59
C SER A 80 -13.71 9.17 0.19
N PHE A 81 -13.22 8.02 0.65
CA PHE A 81 -13.95 7.07 1.46
C PHE A 81 -14.51 7.70 2.74
N ALA A 82 -13.73 8.57 3.40
CA ALA A 82 -14.17 9.32 4.56
C ALA A 82 -15.34 10.27 4.24
N SER A 83 -15.28 10.96 3.10
CA SER A 83 -16.29 11.96 2.71
C SER A 83 -17.62 11.36 2.24
N LYS A 84 -17.59 10.15 1.67
CA LYS A 84 -18.77 9.47 1.09
C LYS A 84 -19.72 8.92 2.17
N GLY A 85 -19.24 8.81 3.41
CA GLY A 85 -19.88 8.03 4.46
C GLY A 85 -19.51 6.56 4.30
N VAL A 86 -18.73 6.06 5.26
CA VAL A 86 -18.27 4.67 5.25
C VAL A 86 -19.45 3.74 5.47
N THR A 87 -19.61 2.74 4.60
CA THR A 87 -20.55 1.63 4.80
C THR A 87 -19.80 0.39 5.26
N LEU A 88 -20.53 -0.57 5.84
CA LEU A 88 -19.96 -1.84 6.28
C LEU A 88 -19.29 -2.60 5.13
N ASP A 89 -19.98 -2.68 3.98
CA ASP A 89 -19.48 -3.35 2.77
C ASP A 89 -18.20 -2.70 2.24
N MET A 90 -18.16 -1.36 2.25
CA MET A 90 -16.95 -0.61 1.86
C MET A 90 -15.78 -0.88 2.82
N ALA A 91 -16.03 -0.94 4.13
CA ALA A 91 -15.00 -1.26 5.12
C ALA A 91 -14.48 -2.69 4.94
N GLN A 92 -15.36 -3.65 4.68
CA GLN A 92 -14.98 -5.03 4.40
C GLN A 92 -14.12 -5.14 3.13
N GLN A 93 -14.50 -4.45 2.05
CA GLN A 93 -13.72 -4.40 0.82
C GLN A 93 -12.34 -3.74 1.03
N ALA A 94 -12.26 -2.67 1.83
CA ALA A 94 -11.00 -2.02 2.15
C ALA A 94 -10.05 -2.97 2.91
N ILE A 95 -10.57 -3.75 3.86
CA ILE A 95 -9.78 -4.71 4.64
C ILE A 95 -9.28 -5.86 3.77
N GLN A 96 -10.15 -6.41 2.91
CA GLN A 96 -9.74 -7.38 1.88
C GLN A 96 -8.67 -6.78 0.94
N GLY A 97 -8.72 -5.47 0.71
CA GLY A 97 -7.68 -4.73 0.00
C GLY A 97 -6.32 -4.76 0.71
N LEU A 98 -6.27 -4.48 2.02
CA LEU A 98 -5.05 -4.57 2.82
C LEU A 98 -4.50 -6.01 2.91
N GLU A 99 -5.38 -7.00 2.98
CA GLU A 99 -5.02 -8.42 2.90
C GLU A 99 -4.43 -8.81 1.54
N ALA A 100 -4.96 -8.25 0.45
CA ALA A 100 -4.36 -8.44 -0.87
C ALA A 100 -3.02 -7.72 -0.99
N ILE A 101 -2.90 -6.48 -0.51
CA ILE A 101 -1.66 -5.70 -0.53
C ILE A 101 -0.53 -6.44 0.21
N ARG A 102 -0.79 -6.97 1.42
CA ARG A 102 0.20 -7.77 2.17
C ARG A 102 0.55 -9.07 1.48
N SER A 103 -0.35 -9.70 0.72
CA SER A 103 0.00 -10.89 -0.08
C SER A 103 1.10 -10.60 -1.12
N GLY A 104 1.30 -9.32 -1.50
CA GLY A 104 2.42 -8.87 -2.31
C GLY A 104 3.69 -8.48 -1.55
N GLY A 105 3.78 -8.78 -0.25
CA GLY A 105 4.93 -8.41 0.60
C GLY A 105 4.98 -6.92 0.95
N VAL A 106 3.84 -6.21 0.88
CA VAL A 106 3.74 -4.77 1.13
C VAL A 106 2.87 -4.52 2.36
N ILE A 107 3.37 -3.73 3.30
CA ILE A 107 2.54 -3.08 4.32
C ILE A 107 2.33 -1.63 3.89
N HIS A 108 1.09 -1.17 3.80
CA HIS A 108 0.77 0.21 3.42
C HIS A 108 1.30 1.20 4.46
N ASN A 109 1.20 0.87 5.75
CA ASN A 109 1.78 1.62 6.87
C ASN A 109 1.24 3.06 7.06
N ASP A 110 0.17 3.43 6.34
CA ASP A 110 -0.65 4.60 6.64
C ASP A 110 -2.12 4.35 6.27
N PRO A 111 -2.80 3.40 6.95
CA PRO A 111 -4.13 2.95 6.55
C PRO A 111 -5.21 3.94 7.01
N LYS A 112 -5.10 5.22 6.68
CA LYS A 112 -6.13 6.23 6.97
C LYS A 112 -7.28 6.13 5.98
N LEU A 113 -8.47 6.54 6.40
CA LEU A 113 -9.65 6.57 5.52
C LEU A 113 -9.46 7.49 4.31
N ASP A 114 -8.63 8.54 4.44
CA ASP A 114 -8.33 9.48 3.33
C ASP A 114 -7.47 8.85 2.23
N ASN A 115 -6.72 7.81 2.55
CA ASN A 115 -5.91 7.04 1.59
C ASN A 115 -6.75 5.96 0.89
N VAL A 116 -8.06 5.94 1.12
CA VAL A 116 -9.01 5.08 0.43
C VAL A 116 -9.96 5.95 -0.39
N VAL A 117 -10.19 5.56 -1.64
CA VAL A 117 -11.19 6.20 -2.50
C VAL A 117 -12.19 5.19 -3.01
N VAL A 118 -13.40 5.67 -3.26
CA VAL A 118 -14.46 4.89 -3.90
C VAL A 118 -14.80 5.52 -5.23
N THR A 119 -14.71 4.74 -6.30
CA THR A 119 -15.14 5.18 -7.64
C THR A 119 -16.63 4.90 -7.82
N SER A 120 -17.37 5.84 -8.40
CA SER A 120 -18.75 5.60 -8.85
C SER A 120 -18.77 5.20 -10.33
N GLY A 121 -19.51 4.14 -10.67
CA GLY A 121 -19.60 3.66 -12.06
C GLY A 121 -20.21 2.25 -12.15
N VAL A 122 -20.10 1.63 -13.32
CA VAL A 122 -20.65 0.28 -13.61
C VAL A 122 -20.06 -0.80 -12.69
N ALA A 123 -18.82 -0.60 -12.25
CA ALA A 123 -18.16 -1.42 -11.22
C ALA A 123 -17.56 -0.50 -10.16
N SER A 124 -18.36 -0.15 -9.14
CA SER A 124 -17.87 0.57 -7.96
C SER A 124 -16.77 -0.26 -7.30
N ARG A 125 -15.62 0.35 -7.05
CA ARG A 125 -14.49 -0.27 -6.35
C ARG A 125 -13.94 0.63 -5.26
N VAL A 126 -13.51 -0.01 -4.17
CA VAL A 126 -12.72 0.58 -3.08
C VAL A 126 -11.25 0.42 -3.42
N VAL A 127 -10.52 1.54 -3.46
CA VAL A 127 -9.14 1.59 -3.98
C VAL A 127 -8.22 2.25 -2.95
N TRP A 128 -7.11 1.59 -2.65
CA TRP A 128 -6.04 2.10 -1.78
C TRP A 128 -5.04 2.96 -2.56
N LEU A 129 -4.70 4.12 -2.00
CA LEU A 129 -3.78 5.12 -2.54
C LEU A 129 -2.67 5.43 -1.53
N ASP A 130 -1.66 6.19 -1.98
CA ASP A 130 -0.61 6.75 -1.12
C ASP A 130 0.30 5.74 -0.39
N PHE A 131 1.22 5.14 -1.15
CA PHE A 131 2.23 4.20 -0.65
C PHE A 131 3.55 4.88 -0.28
N ASP A 132 3.55 6.18 0.03
CA ASP A 132 4.78 6.95 0.24
C ASP A 132 5.55 6.58 1.52
N VAL A 133 4.89 5.88 2.46
CA VAL A 133 5.50 5.30 3.67
C VAL A 133 5.35 3.79 3.73
N ALA A 134 5.01 3.15 2.62
CA ALA A 134 4.86 1.70 2.55
C ALA A 134 6.16 0.97 2.90
N ILE A 135 6.03 -0.19 3.54
CA ILE A 135 7.14 -1.03 3.98
C ILE A 135 7.18 -2.29 3.10
N MET A 136 8.34 -2.50 2.49
CA MET A 136 8.58 -3.64 1.60
C MET A 136 9.25 -4.79 2.36
N PHE A 137 8.65 -5.97 2.31
CA PHE A 137 9.20 -7.18 2.91
C PHE A 137 9.58 -8.20 1.82
N GLU A 138 10.81 -8.70 1.87
CA GLU A 138 11.28 -9.83 1.04
C GLU A 138 11.20 -11.17 1.78
N GLY A 139 10.77 -11.14 3.05
CA GLY A 139 10.63 -12.29 3.94
C GLY A 139 9.82 -11.86 5.17
N ILE A 140 9.99 -12.57 6.28
CA ILE A 140 9.21 -12.30 7.51
C ILE A 140 9.73 -11.11 8.32
N THR A 141 10.94 -10.62 8.07
CA THR A 141 11.52 -9.48 8.80
C THR A 141 12.15 -8.46 7.87
N ARG A 142 12.19 -7.21 8.33
CA ARG A 142 12.93 -6.10 7.72
C ARG A 142 13.56 -5.26 8.81
N GLY A 143 14.88 -5.34 8.96
CA GLY A 143 15.56 -4.68 10.07
C GLY A 143 15.05 -5.21 11.42
N LYS A 144 14.38 -4.36 12.18
CA LYS A 144 13.75 -4.70 13.47
C LYS A 144 12.25 -4.99 13.36
N LEU A 145 11.67 -4.83 12.17
CA LEU A 145 10.25 -5.00 11.91
C LEU A 145 9.96 -6.47 11.63
N ASP A 146 8.84 -6.95 12.16
CA ASP A 146 8.26 -8.25 11.84
C ASP A 146 7.03 -8.07 10.96
N PHE A 147 6.95 -8.82 9.86
CA PHE A 147 5.88 -8.69 8.88
C PHE A 147 4.50 -8.96 9.47
N MET A 148 4.39 -9.94 10.37
CA MET A 148 3.13 -10.37 10.94
C MET A 148 2.62 -9.37 11.97
N GLU A 149 3.54 -8.80 12.75
CA GLU A 149 3.24 -7.72 13.69
C GLU A 149 2.75 -6.47 12.96
N GLU A 150 3.46 -6.02 11.92
CA GLU A 150 3.09 -4.85 11.12
C GLU A 150 1.76 -5.05 10.38
N ALA A 151 1.56 -6.23 9.76
CA ALA A 151 0.31 -6.58 9.10
C ALA A 151 -0.86 -6.62 10.08
N THR A 152 -0.63 -7.07 11.31
CA THR A 152 -1.66 -7.13 12.34
C THR A 152 -2.04 -5.75 12.86
N PHE A 153 -1.01 -4.96 13.14
CA PHE A 153 -1.18 -3.58 13.59
C PHE A 153 -1.93 -2.74 12.55
N GLU A 154 -1.62 -2.91 11.26
CA GLU A 154 -2.27 -2.18 10.17
C GLU A 154 -3.78 -2.43 10.09
N ILE A 155 -4.22 -3.69 10.20
CA ILE A 155 -5.67 -4.00 10.20
C ILE A 155 -6.33 -3.37 11.42
N SER A 156 -5.76 -3.58 12.62
CA SER A 156 -6.32 -3.02 13.85
C SER A 156 -6.44 -1.50 13.78
N LEU A 157 -5.44 -0.82 13.22
CA LEU A 157 -5.46 0.62 13.06
C LEU A 157 -6.55 1.08 12.08
N PHE A 158 -6.74 0.37 10.97
CA PHE A 158 -7.83 0.67 10.03
C PHE A 158 -9.22 0.46 10.65
N GLN A 159 -9.39 -0.61 11.43
CA GLN A 159 -10.63 -0.90 12.16
C GLN A 159 -10.95 0.24 13.13
N ASP A 160 -9.97 0.71 13.90
CA ASP A 160 -10.12 1.84 14.83
C ASP A 160 -10.55 3.13 14.09
N TYR A 161 -9.98 3.38 12.91
CA TYR A 161 -10.40 4.51 12.08
C TYR A 161 -11.83 4.35 11.55
N CYS A 162 -12.24 3.16 11.13
CA CYS A 162 -13.62 2.89 10.72
C CYS A 162 -14.61 3.08 11.88
N ALA A 163 -14.27 2.60 13.08
CA ALA A 163 -15.11 2.74 14.26
C ALA A 163 -15.23 4.19 14.73
N LYS A 164 -14.10 4.91 14.75
CA LYS A 164 -14.02 6.28 15.29
C LYS A 164 -14.54 7.33 14.32
N TYR A 165 -14.21 7.22 13.05
CA TYR A 165 -14.47 8.26 12.05
C TYR A 165 -15.49 7.84 10.98
N GLY A 166 -15.65 6.52 10.76
CA GLY A 166 -16.65 5.97 9.84
C GLY A 166 -18.00 5.66 10.47
N ASN A 167 -18.13 5.76 11.80
CA ASN A 167 -19.31 5.34 12.58
C ASN A 167 -19.73 3.88 12.34
N ILE A 168 -18.78 3.00 11.99
CA ILE A 168 -19.05 1.57 11.82
C ILE A 168 -18.97 0.89 13.19
N GLN A 169 -20.13 0.48 13.71
CA GLN A 169 -20.25 -0.32 14.94
C GLN A 169 -20.90 -1.65 14.60
N ASP A 170 -20.10 -2.58 14.07
CA ASP A 170 -20.52 -3.96 13.80
C ASP A 170 -19.54 -4.93 14.48
N PRO A 171 -19.88 -5.42 15.69
CA PRO A 171 -19.05 -6.37 16.41
C PRO A 171 -18.81 -7.67 15.66
N ASP A 172 -19.79 -8.14 14.88
CA ASP A 172 -19.71 -9.41 14.16
C ASP A 172 -18.73 -9.32 12.99
N LEU A 173 -18.70 -8.18 12.29
CA LEU A 173 -17.69 -7.90 11.26
C LEU A 173 -16.27 -7.95 11.88
N TRP A 174 -16.05 -7.25 12.99
CA TRP A 174 -14.73 -7.18 13.63
C TRP A 174 -14.28 -8.55 14.15
N THR A 175 -15.18 -9.32 14.74
CA THR A 175 -14.91 -10.71 15.12
C THR A 175 -14.54 -11.55 13.90
N SER A 176 -15.31 -11.49 12.81
CA SER A 176 -15.01 -12.26 11.59
C SER A 176 -13.65 -11.91 10.99
N ILE A 177 -13.26 -10.64 10.98
CA ILE A 177 -11.96 -10.20 10.46
C ILE A 177 -10.84 -10.69 11.38
N ASN A 178 -11.01 -10.56 12.69
CA ASN A 178 -10.01 -10.99 13.66
C ASN A 178 -9.82 -12.52 13.63
N ASP A 179 -10.87 -13.28 13.40
CA ASP A 179 -10.82 -14.74 13.21
C ASP A 179 -10.10 -15.12 11.90
N ALA A 180 -10.41 -14.42 10.79
CA ALA A 180 -9.73 -14.62 9.51
C ALA A 180 -8.23 -14.30 9.62
N GLN A 181 -7.89 -13.20 10.28
CA GLN A 181 -6.52 -12.79 10.56
C GLN A 181 -5.81 -13.81 11.44
N SER A 182 -6.43 -14.28 12.52
CA SER A 182 -5.86 -15.32 13.41
C SER A 182 -5.60 -16.63 12.67
N THR A 183 -6.51 -17.01 11.76
CA THR A 183 -6.36 -18.20 10.90
C THR A 183 -5.18 -18.03 9.95
N TRP A 184 -5.07 -16.86 9.31
CA TRP A 184 -3.97 -16.54 8.42
C TRP A 184 -2.62 -16.54 9.14
N LEU A 185 -2.54 -15.90 10.32
CA LEU A 185 -1.36 -15.90 11.18
C LEU A 185 -0.93 -17.33 11.53
N SER A 186 -1.87 -18.18 11.89
CA SER A 186 -1.60 -19.59 12.22
C SER A 186 -1.04 -20.36 11.03
N ALA A 187 -1.59 -20.16 9.83
CA ALA A 187 -1.11 -20.83 8.61
C ALA A 187 0.29 -20.38 8.18
N HIS A 188 0.68 -19.13 8.47
CA HIS A 188 1.93 -18.55 7.99
C HIS A 188 3.03 -18.44 9.07
N SER A 189 2.69 -18.60 10.34
CA SER A 189 3.66 -18.63 11.46
C SER A 189 4.62 -19.84 11.41
N THR A 190 4.28 -20.90 10.67
CA THR A 190 5.11 -22.12 10.55
C THR A 190 5.97 -22.16 9.28
N CYS A 191 5.82 -21.20 8.36
CA CYS A 191 6.58 -21.16 7.09
C CYS A 191 7.98 -20.50 7.25
N GLY A 192 8.58 -20.64 8.44
CA GLY A 192 9.94 -20.20 8.76
C GLY A 192 11.04 -21.21 8.39
N THR A 193 10.70 -22.37 7.82
CA THR A 193 11.68 -23.32 7.27
C THR A 193 11.70 -23.26 5.75
N ASN A 194 12.54 -22.34 5.25
CA ASN A 194 13.33 -22.45 4.03
C ASN A 194 12.98 -23.66 3.13
N THR A 195 12.15 -23.45 2.11
CA THR A 195 12.28 -24.21 0.86
C THR A 195 12.80 -23.27 -0.22
N ARG A 196 14.06 -22.86 -0.07
CA ARG A 196 14.87 -22.49 -1.23
C ARG A 196 14.91 -23.71 -2.15
N ASN A 197 14.23 -23.63 -3.28
CA ASN A 197 14.44 -24.55 -4.39
C ASN A 197 15.89 -24.36 -4.89
N PRO A 198 16.81 -25.36 -4.77
CA PRO A 198 18.21 -25.18 -5.16
C PRO A 198 18.45 -25.21 -6.67
N ASN A 199 17.43 -25.41 -7.51
CA ASN A 199 17.61 -25.73 -8.92
C ASN A 199 17.37 -24.56 -9.89
N LEU A 200 17.95 -23.39 -9.62
CA LEU A 200 18.15 -22.36 -10.63
C LEU A 200 19.58 -21.81 -10.56
N ILE A 201 20.54 -22.69 -10.84
CA ILE A 201 21.83 -22.34 -11.45
C ILE A 201 22.03 -23.27 -12.64
N SER A 202 22.46 -22.70 -13.77
CA SER A 202 22.81 -23.32 -15.06
C SER A 202 21.70 -23.30 -16.12
N THR A 203 21.64 -22.24 -16.93
CA THR A 203 22.37 -22.14 -18.23
C THR A 203 22.41 -20.69 -18.69
#